data_AF-A0A7W4JW02-F1
#
_entry.id   AF-A0A7W4JW02-F1
#
_cell.length_a   1.000
_cell.length_b   1.000
_cell.length_c   1.000
_cell.angle_alpha   90.00
_cell.angle_beta   90.00
_cell.angle_gamma   90.00
#
_symmetry.space_group_name_H-M   'P 1'
#
loop_
_entity.id
_entity.type
_entity.pdbx_description
1 polymer ?
#
loop_
_entity_poly.entity_id
_entity_poly.type
_entity_poly.pdbx_seq_one_letter_code
_entity_poly.pdbx_strand_id
1 'polypeptide(L)'
;MRYHLLNLERSPERLAAFRNDNPACAYFTRTQAIDGKEVERKILADKHLMNPGLDYTDGAIGCALSHMAIWTEVINSQEPATVAEDDAVMRADFRSEQERLLAAAPPDWDLILWGFNTDAYVTFDLMPGVSRFTGHLYHADIMGNLSSFKETKYKSELFPLVRAHGTICYSISPRGAERLLSHVVPLRPMDVFYPGLNRNKINTGIDDMMASVYDGMKTYVCVPPIVVSKHDLPNSTVQTADSPVAHKGVVKANAALHSAGECRLSRNMFLLSQENVGQDFALETHRLWRYVNSDGRVEAGRLSLLPDGRIGGSLALSTHKWTMSGVDLLIHDACNKTVSRFHSSSHGEYVSGEGGATLIPVRDPAAPASVLPVQKTAHQARRNLVIVRAGRESHHLDWARDIELSDRTWDLCVSFYGPDDAFSEIGECDFSILQNKDRKWPAIAALFGEQSPFWQYDYVMMPDDDIAMTWSDINRCFEVMKDYGLYLAQPALASDSPRNHFSHPLTLHHQGTVLRYTSFVEVMVPIFSRDAIRLCLPSFVTSDSGWGLDWAWQSMLGYPKRRSAIIDEVVVRHMRPVGGNYQGLTPQEDEARVLDMFGGKKILVNYGVVLAQ
;
A
#
# COMPACT_ATOMS: atom_id res chain seq x y z
N MET A 1 12.45 32.28 -27.22
CA MET A 1 12.17 31.31 -26.15
C MET A 1 13.50 30.80 -25.63
N ARG A 2 13.76 30.93 -24.34
CA ARG A 2 14.98 30.44 -23.70
C ARG A 2 14.85 28.98 -23.30
N TYR A 3 15.97 28.28 -23.19
CA TYR A 3 16.03 26.88 -22.79
C TYR A 3 16.93 26.73 -21.57
N HIS A 4 16.36 26.38 -20.43
CA HIS A 4 17.04 26.28 -19.14
C HIS A 4 17.13 24.81 -18.72
N LEU A 5 18.34 24.38 -18.37
CA LEU A 5 18.59 23.11 -17.71
C LEU A 5 18.93 23.37 -16.25
N LEU A 6 18.03 23.04 -15.34
CA LEU A 6 18.26 23.13 -13.90
C LEU A 6 19.21 22.01 -13.46
N ASN A 7 20.34 22.40 -12.87
CA ASN A 7 21.32 21.47 -12.35
C ASN A 7 22.07 22.09 -11.17
N LEU A 8 22.27 21.31 -10.12
CA LEU A 8 23.03 21.73 -8.94
C LEU A 8 24.53 21.85 -9.25
N GLU A 9 25.19 22.83 -8.67
CA GLU A 9 26.64 23.02 -8.83
C GLU A 9 27.48 21.85 -8.34
N ARG A 10 27.03 21.21 -7.25
CA ARG A 10 27.69 20.02 -6.70
C ARG A 10 27.45 18.73 -7.49
N SER A 11 26.65 18.75 -8.57
CA SER A 11 26.28 17.56 -9.36
C SER A 11 26.69 17.65 -10.83
N PRO A 12 28.00 17.82 -11.14
CA PRO A 12 28.49 17.87 -12.51
C PRO A 12 28.28 16.54 -13.27
N GLU A 13 28.20 15.41 -12.57
CA GLU A 13 27.92 14.09 -13.13
C GLU A 13 26.51 13.99 -13.72
N ARG A 14 25.50 14.59 -13.06
CA ARG A 14 24.12 14.64 -13.59
C ARG A 14 24.02 15.51 -14.83
N LEU A 15 24.73 16.63 -14.85
CA LEU A 15 24.84 17.46 -16.04
C LEU A 15 25.47 16.68 -17.21
N ALA A 16 26.54 15.94 -16.96
CA ALA A 16 27.18 15.11 -17.97
C ALA A 16 26.24 14.01 -18.49
N ALA A 17 25.50 13.35 -17.58
CA ALA A 17 24.49 12.37 -17.93
C ALA A 17 23.40 12.97 -18.84
N PHE A 18 22.81 14.10 -18.46
CA PHE A 18 21.83 14.81 -19.29
C PHE A 18 22.35 15.09 -20.70
N ARG A 19 23.61 15.57 -20.84
CA ARG A 19 24.20 15.85 -22.16
C ARG A 19 24.40 14.59 -22.99
N ASN A 20 24.78 13.49 -22.34
CA ASN A 20 24.96 12.20 -22.99
C ASN A 20 23.62 11.59 -23.44
N ASP A 21 22.58 11.70 -22.61
CA ASP A 21 21.25 11.19 -22.93
C ASP A 21 20.53 12.02 -23.99
N ASN A 22 20.82 13.32 -24.05
CA ASN A 22 20.12 14.30 -24.88
C ASN A 22 21.06 15.07 -25.83
N PRO A 23 21.84 14.39 -26.71
CA PRO A 23 22.84 15.05 -27.55
C PRO A 23 22.23 16.08 -28.51
N ALA A 24 21.00 15.82 -29.00
CA ALA A 24 20.26 16.73 -29.85
C ALA A 24 19.75 17.99 -29.12
N CYS A 25 19.81 18.02 -27.78
CA CYS A 25 19.33 19.11 -26.93
C CYS A 25 20.46 19.89 -26.24
N ALA A 26 21.65 19.91 -26.86
CA ALA A 26 22.82 20.66 -26.36
C ALA A 26 22.57 22.18 -26.20
N TYR A 27 21.55 22.72 -26.87
CA TYR A 27 21.16 24.13 -26.79
C TYR A 27 20.48 24.54 -25.48
N PHE A 28 20.10 23.59 -24.61
CA PHE A 28 19.68 23.92 -23.25
C PHE A 28 20.86 24.54 -22.48
N THR A 29 20.71 25.74 -21.95
CA THR A 29 21.74 26.41 -21.17
C THR A 29 21.63 25.99 -19.71
N ARG A 30 22.75 25.56 -19.11
CA ARG A 30 22.79 25.22 -17.68
C ARG A 30 22.42 26.46 -16.86
N THR A 31 21.38 26.34 -16.06
CA THR A 31 20.97 27.31 -15.05
C THR A 31 21.28 26.71 -13.68
N GLN A 32 22.02 27.44 -12.85
CA GLN A 32 22.39 26.97 -11.52
C GLN A 32 21.14 26.79 -10.66
N ALA A 33 20.84 25.54 -10.32
CA ALA A 33 19.78 25.24 -9.37
C ALA A 33 20.22 25.64 -7.95
N ILE A 34 19.24 26.09 -7.16
CA ILE A 34 19.43 26.45 -5.76
C ILE A 34 19.50 25.16 -4.94
N ASP A 35 20.59 25.03 -4.19
CA ASP A 35 20.77 23.94 -3.25
C ASP A 35 20.03 24.24 -1.95
N GLY A 36 18.91 23.56 -1.72
CA GLY A 36 18.10 23.86 -0.55
C GLY A 36 18.76 23.54 0.79
N LYS A 37 19.87 22.78 0.82
CA LYS A 37 20.67 22.60 2.04
C LYS A 37 21.39 23.89 2.47
N GLU A 38 21.69 24.76 1.52
CA GLU A 38 22.35 26.05 1.74
C GLU A 38 21.34 27.18 2.01
N VAL A 39 20.04 26.87 2.07
CA VAL A 39 18.98 27.87 2.20
C VAL A 39 18.56 28.01 3.67
N GLU A 40 18.73 29.22 4.21
CA GLU A 40 18.22 29.56 5.53
C GLU A 40 16.70 29.77 5.50
N ARG A 41 15.94 28.77 5.95
CA ARG A 41 14.46 28.79 6.00
C ARG A 41 13.88 30.02 6.71
N LYS A 42 14.58 30.54 7.72
CA LYS A 42 14.17 31.77 8.43
C LYS A 42 14.16 32.99 7.49
N ILE A 43 15.14 33.13 6.60
CA ILE A 43 15.19 34.22 5.63
C ILE A 43 13.99 34.14 4.66
N LEU A 44 13.60 32.94 4.25
CA LEU A 44 12.41 32.76 3.41
C LEU A 44 11.13 33.17 4.13
N ALA A 45 11.00 32.84 5.42
CA ALA A 45 9.86 33.23 6.24
C ALA A 45 9.82 34.75 6.48
N ASP A 46 10.95 35.36 6.82
CA ASP A 46 11.08 36.80 7.06
C ASP A 46 10.78 37.62 5.78
N LYS A 47 11.05 37.05 4.61
CA LYS A 47 10.73 37.65 3.30
C LYS A 47 9.33 37.30 2.78
N HIS A 48 8.50 36.59 3.55
CA HIS A 48 7.17 36.10 3.14
C HIS A 48 7.19 35.27 1.85
N LEU A 49 8.28 34.54 1.59
CA LEU A 49 8.40 33.60 0.48
C LEU A 49 7.93 32.19 0.87
N MET A 50 7.91 31.88 2.16
CA MET A 50 7.49 30.57 2.69
C MET A 50 6.84 30.73 4.05
N ASN A 51 5.74 30.02 4.30
CA ASN A 51 5.09 30.01 5.60
C ASN A 51 5.94 29.26 6.64
N PRO A 52 6.05 29.78 7.88
CA PRO A 52 6.62 29.02 8.99
C PRO A 52 5.84 27.70 9.19
N GLY A 53 6.54 26.57 9.21
CA GLY A 53 5.93 25.24 9.39
C GLY A 53 5.66 24.43 8.11
N LEU A 54 6.10 24.91 6.95
CA LEU A 54 6.09 24.09 5.72
C LEU A 54 7.12 22.94 5.84
N ASP A 55 6.63 21.70 5.81
CA ASP A 55 7.45 20.48 5.94
C ASP A 55 7.98 19.98 4.58
N TYR A 56 8.58 20.87 3.81
CA TYR A 56 9.30 20.48 2.59
C TYR A 56 10.70 19.98 2.93
N THR A 57 11.16 18.95 2.21
CA THR A 57 12.57 18.53 2.24
C THR A 57 13.46 19.68 1.73
N ASP A 58 14.75 19.66 2.07
CA ASP A 58 15.68 20.68 1.57
C ASP A 58 15.69 20.70 0.04
N GLY A 59 15.72 19.56 -0.64
CA GLY A 59 15.66 19.59 -2.11
C GLY A 59 14.31 20.01 -2.67
N ALA A 60 13.18 19.76 -1.99
CA ALA A 60 11.90 20.33 -2.41
C ALA A 60 11.89 21.87 -2.32
N ILE A 61 12.53 22.45 -1.30
CA ILE A 61 12.75 23.90 -1.21
C ILE A 61 13.68 24.38 -2.32
N GLY A 62 14.82 23.70 -2.52
CA GLY A 62 15.76 24.05 -3.58
C GLY A 62 15.13 24.01 -4.97
N CYS A 63 14.34 22.98 -5.25
CA CYS A 63 13.54 22.83 -6.46
C CYS A 63 12.57 24.01 -6.61
N ALA A 64 11.74 24.28 -5.59
CA ALA A 64 10.78 25.37 -5.61
C ALA A 64 11.42 26.73 -5.94
N LEU A 65 12.48 27.09 -5.21
CA LEU A 65 13.19 28.35 -5.41
C LEU A 65 13.85 28.45 -6.79
N SER A 66 14.38 27.33 -7.30
CA SER A 66 15.00 27.28 -8.63
C SER A 66 13.99 27.58 -9.74
N HIS A 67 12.81 26.99 -9.68
CA HIS A 67 11.74 27.26 -10.63
C HIS A 67 11.20 28.70 -10.48
N MET A 68 10.99 29.18 -9.25
CA MET A 68 10.54 30.55 -8.99
C MET A 68 11.55 31.60 -9.52
N ALA A 69 12.85 31.33 -9.45
CA ALA A 69 13.89 32.20 -10.00
C ALA A 69 13.77 32.31 -11.53
N ILE A 70 13.58 31.20 -12.23
CA ILE A 70 13.35 31.20 -13.68
C ILE A 70 12.03 31.90 -14.02
N TRP A 71 10.95 31.68 -13.27
CA TRP A 71 9.69 32.37 -13.50
C TRP A 71 9.83 33.88 -13.35
N THR A 72 10.61 34.34 -12.36
CA THR A 72 10.94 35.76 -12.19
C THR A 72 11.74 36.31 -13.38
N GLU A 73 12.70 35.54 -13.91
CA GLU A 73 13.42 35.91 -15.14
C GLU A 73 12.50 36.01 -16.36
N VAL A 74 11.59 35.06 -16.54
CA VAL A 74 10.60 35.03 -17.63
C VAL A 74 9.67 36.25 -17.55
N ILE A 75 9.20 36.61 -16.35
CA ILE A 75 8.40 37.81 -16.11
C ILE A 75 9.22 39.07 -16.44
N ASN A 76 10.47 39.17 -15.99
CA ASN A 76 11.28 40.37 -16.21
C ASN A 76 11.71 40.56 -17.67
N SER A 77 12.04 39.47 -18.35
CA SER A 77 12.48 39.49 -19.76
C SER A 77 11.33 39.56 -20.75
N GLN A 78 10.11 39.24 -20.32
CA GLN A 78 8.94 39.06 -21.18
C GLN A 78 9.17 38.05 -22.32
N GLU A 79 10.09 37.10 -22.11
CA GLU A 79 10.43 36.05 -23.06
C GLU A 79 10.04 34.68 -22.50
N PRO A 80 9.22 33.87 -23.20
CA PRO A 80 8.89 32.51 -22.76
C PRO A 80 10.14 31.64 -22.58
N ALA A 81 10.06 30.65 -21.70
CA ALA A 81 11.14 29.70 -21.45
C ALA A 81 10.65 28.25 -21.49
N THR A 82 11.53 27.35 -21.90
CA THR A 82 11.44 25.91 -21.64
C THR A 82 12.42 25.57 -20.53
N VAL A 83 11.93 24.92 -19.47
CA VAL A 83 12.71 24.48 -18.32
C VAL A 83 12.77 22.97 -18.33
N ALA A 84 13.95 22.39 -18.10
CA ALA A 84 14.15 20.96 -17.91
C ALA A 84 14.99 20.71 -16.66
N GLU A 85 14.69 19.65 -15.94
CA GLU A 85 15.53 19.08 -14.88
C GLU A 85 16.64 18.20 -15.50
N ASP A 86 17.71 17.97 -14.74
CA ASP A 86 18.90 17.24 -15.22
C ASP A 86 18.73 15.71 -15.25
N ASP A 87 17.60 15.18 -14.83
CA ASP A 87 17.18 13.78 -15.00
C ASP A 87 16.21 13.58 -16.18
N ALA A 88 15.89 14.64 -16.92
CA ALA A 88 15.03 14.58 -18.09
C ALA A 88 15.71 13.84 -19.27
N VAL A 89 14.95 12.98 -19.92
CA VAL A 89 15.31 12.25 -21.14
C VAL A 89 14.32 12.62 -22.23
N MET A 90 14.82 13.12 -23.34
CA MET A 90 14.06 13.75 -24.41
C MET A 90 14.13 12.90 -25.67
N ARG A 91 13.06 12.95 -26.47
CA ARG A 91 13.10 12.43 -27.84
C ARG A 91 14.14 13.16 -28.69
N ALA A 92 14.75 12.46 -29.63
CA ALA A 92 15.72 13.03 -30.56
C ALA A 92 15.12 14.14 -31.45
N ASP A 93 13.81 14.12 -31.68
CA ASP A 93 13.06 15.12 -32.42
C ASP A 93 12.34 16.16 -31.53
N PHE A 94 12.69 16.23 -30.24
CA PHE A 94 12.05 17.12 -29.25
C PHE A 94 11.85 18.53 -29.79
N ARG A 95 12.90 19.16 -30.33
CA ARG A 95 12.83 20.55 -30.80
C ARG A 95 11.83 20.73 -31.94
N SER A 96 11.89 19.88 -32.97
CA SER A 96 10.99 19.97 -34.11
C SER A 96 9.54 19.68 -33.73
N GLU A 97 9.32 18.72 -32.82
CA GLU A 97 7.97 18.38 -32.37
C GLU A 97 7.41 19.45 -31.44
N GLN A 98 8.24 20.03 -30.57
CA GLN A 98 7.89 21.17 -29.75
C GLN A 98 7.49 22.38 -30.60
N GLU A 99 8.30 22.74 -31.61
CA GLU A 99 8.01 23.84 -32.53
C GLU A 99 6.68 23.61 -33.28
N ARG A 100 6.41 22.37 -33.72
CA ARG A 100 5.14 22.00 -34.36
C ARG A 100 3.95 22.15 -33.40
N LEU A 101 4.09 21.68 -32.16
CA LEU A 101 3.03 21.72 -31.16
C LEU A 101 2.76 23.15 -30.69
N LEU A 102 3.80 23.96 -30.49
CA LEU A 102 3.69 25.38 -30.15
C LEU A 102 3.02 26.19 -31.26
N ALA A 103 3.33 25.89 -32.52
CA ALA A 103 2.67 26.54 -33.67
C ALA A 103 1.17 26.21 -33.75
N ALA A 104 0.75 25.05 -33.23
CA ALA A 104 -0.66 24.62 -33.17
C ALA A 104 -1.38 25.03 -31.86
N ALA A 105 -0.64 25.39 -30.81
CA ALA A 105 -1.19 25.80 -29.54
C ALA A 105 -1.86 27.19 -29.63
N PRO A 106 -2.88 27.49 -28.80
CA PRO A 106 -3.42 28.84 -28.71
C PRO A 106 -2.32 29.85 -28.38
N PRO A 107 -2.27 31.02 -29.05
CA PRO A 107 -1.15 31.95 -28.95
C PRO A 107 -0.94 32.50 -27.53
N ASP A 108 -1.94 32.36 -26.67
CA ASP A 108 -1.92 32.79 -25.28
C ASP A 108 -1.92 31.60 -24.31
N TRP A 109 -1.17 30.54 -24.59
CA TRP A 109 -0.92 29.47 -23.62
C TRP A 109 -0.15 29.99 -22.39
N ASP A 110 -0.43 29.41 -21.22
CA ASP A 110 0.25 29.76 -19.96
C ASP A 110 1.40 28.79 -19.66
N LEU A 111 1.13 27.48 -19.76
CA LEU A 111 2.07 26.40 -19.43
C LEU A 111 1.84 25.20 -20.36
N ILE A 112 2.91 24.54 -20.79
CA ILE A 112 2.83 23.28 -21.54
C ILE A 112 3.79 22.28 -20.91
N LEU A 113 3.28 21.16 -20.40
CA LEU A 113 4.09 20.05 -19.91
C LEU A 113 4.50 19.15 -21.08
N TRP A 114 5.81 19.00 -21.31
CA TRP A 114 6.36 18.11 -22.34
C TRP A 114 6.59 16.68 -21.84
N GLY A 115 6.66 16.55 -20.52
CA GLY A 115 6.69 15.32 -19.76
C GLY A 115 6.03 15.53 -18.40
N PHE A 116 5.69 14.43 -17.75
CA PHE A 116 5.15 14.37 -16.40
C PHE A 116 5.65 13.09 -15.73
N ASN A 117 5.52 12.99 -14.40
CA ASN A 117 5.91 11.80 -13.66
C ASN A 117 5.09 10.61 -14.14
N THR A 118 5.76 9.66 -14.81
CA THR A 118 5.09 8.58 -15.52
C THR A 118 4.53 7.51 -14.59
N ASP A 119 5.08 7.38 -13.38
CA ASP A 119 4.57 6.58 -12.26
C ASP A 119 3.40 7.23 -11.51
N ALA A 120 2.92 8.40 -11.95
CA ALA A 120 1.81 9.12 -11.35
C ALA A 120 0.66 9.33 -12.35
N TYR A 121 -0.54 9.58 -11.83
CA TYR A 121 -1.70 9.87 -12.67
C TYR A 121 -1.58 11.25 -13.33
N VAL A 122 -1.91 11.30 -14.62
CA VAL A 122 -2.21 12.51 -15.36
C VAL A 122 -3.72 12.58 -15.61
N THR A 123 -4.30 13.76 -15.46
CA THR A 123 -5.69 14.04 -15.85
C THR A 123 -5.72 15.23 -16.80
N PHE A 124 -6.32 15.05 -17.97
CA PHE A 124 -6.48 16.10 -18.97
C PHE A 124 -7.83 15.97 -19.68
N ASP A 125 -8.26 17.04 -20.33
CA ASP A 125 -9.51 17.05 -21.08
C ASP A 125 -9.28 16.43 -22.48
N LEU A 126 -9.51 15.12 -22.59
CA LEU A 126 -9.33 14.37 -23.84
C LEU A 126 -10.39 14.78 -24.88
N MET A 127 -11.61 15.03 -24.43
CA MET A 127 -12.71 15.49 -25.26
C MET A 127 -13.29 16.75 -24.62
N PRO A 128 -12.79 17.95 -25.01
CA PRO A 128 -13.17 19.22 -24.40
C PRO A 128 -14.68 19.39 -24.20
N GLY A 129 -15.10 19.53 -22.94
CA GLY A 129 -16.51 19.69 -22.56
C GLY A 129 -17.37 18.42 -22.60
N VAL A 130 -16.79 17.27 -22.93
CA VAL A 130 -17.45 15.96 -22.98
C VAL A 130 -16.94 15.05 -21.86
N SER A 131 -15.65 14.71 -21.87
CA SER A 131 -15.06 13.88 -20.82
C SER A 131 -13.56 14.06 -20.72
N ARG A 132 -13.11 14.12 -19.46
CA ARG A 132 -11.70 14.04 -19.10
C ARG A 132 -11.19 12.62 -19.25
N PHE A 133 -9.89 12.49 -19.45
CA PHE A 133 -9.15 11.25 -19.32
C PHE A 133 -8.27 11.33 -18.08
N THR A 134 -8.24 10.23 -17.33
CA THR A 134 -7.32 10.01 -16.22
C THR A 134 -6.61 8.69 -16.45
N GLY A 135 -5.28 8.69 -16.41
CA GLY A 135 -4.47 7.49 -16.56
C GLY A 135 -3.03 7.73 -16.12
N HIS A 136 -2.19 6.73 -16.25
CA HIS A 136 -0.74 6.81 -16.04
C HIS A 136 -0.05 5.98 -17.13
N LEU A 137 1.28 6.10 -17.23
CA LEU A 137 2.08 5.25 -18.10
C LEU A 137 2.82 4.23 -17.24
N TYR A 138 3.16 3.06 -17.78
CA TYR A 138 3.97 2.10 -17.03
C TYR A 138 5.43 2.56 -17.01
N HIS A 139 5.87 3.20 -15.91
CA HIS A 139 7.22 3.76 -15.79
C HIS A 139 8.33 2.74 -16.07
N ALA A 140 8.19 1.52 -15.53
CA ALA A 140 9.15 0.43 -15.74
C ALA A 140 9.28 0.05 -17.24
N ASP A 141 8.19 0.07 -18.00
CA ASP A 141 8.20 -0.22 -19.43
C ASP A 141 8.93 0.88 -20.20
N ILE A 142 8.74 2.15 -19.84
CA ILE A 142 9.47 3.27 -20.45
C ILE A 142 10.96 3.16 -20.16
N MET A 143 11.34 2.88 -18.90
CA MET A 143 12.75 2.74 -18.51
C MET A 143 13.41 1.56 -19.21
N GLY A 144 12.72 0.43 -19.34
CA GLY A 144 13.20 -0.74 -20.09
C GLY A 144 13.36 -0.50 -21.59
N ASN A 145 12.66 0.50 -22.16
CA ASN A 145 12.64 0.81 -23.58
C ASN A 145 13.11 2.24 -23.90
N LEU A 146 13.98 2.81 -23.05
CA LEU A 146 14.38 4.22 -23.13
C LEU A 146 15.06 4.57 -24.47
N SER A 147 15.84 3.65 -25.05
CA SER A 147 16.45 3.84 -26.37
C SER A 147 15.39 3.98 -27.46
N SER A 148 14.38 3.11 -27.46
CA SER A 148 13.26 3.18 -28.39
C SER A 148 12.43 4.44 -28.19
N PHE A 149 12.20 4.86 -26.93
CA PHE A 149 11.54 6.15 -26.64
C PHE A 149 12.29 7.32 -27.28
N LYS A 150 13.61 7.39 -27.13
CA LYS A 150 14.43 8.48 -27.70
C LYS A 150 14.36 8.56 -29.22
N GLU A 151 14.30 7.42 -29.90
CA GLU A 151 14.36 7.34 -31.37
C GLU A 151 12.98 7.43 -32.04
N THR A 152 11.93 6.95 -31.38
CA THR A 152 10.62 6.79 -32.02
C THR A 152 9.86 8.10 -32.11
N LYS A 153 9.37 8.41 -33.31
CA LYS A 153 8.71 9.68 -33.62
C LYS A 153 7.19 9.56 -33.67
N TYR A 154 6.59 9.19 -32.55
CA TYR A 154 5.12 9.20 -32.45
C TYR A 154 4.61 10.63 -32.60
N LYS A 155 3.47 10.80 -33.28
CA LYS A 155 2.79 12.10 -33.32
C LYS A 155 2.20 12.38 -31.94
N SER A 156 2.60 13.49 -31.33
CA SER A 156 2.03 13.95 -30.06
C SER A 156 0.97 15.02 -30.30
N GLU A 157 0.08 15.21 -29.34
CA GLU A 157 -0.94 16.26 -29.34
C GLU A 157 -1.00 16.94 -27.97
N LEU A 158 -1.50 18.18 -27.94
CA LEU A 158 -1.66 18.95 -26.71
C LEU A 158 -3.11 18.86 -26.23
N PHE A 159 -3.30 18.47 -24.98
CA PHE A 159 -4.62 18.41 -24.35
C PHE A 159 -4.68 19.40 -23.17
N PRO A 160 -5.82 20.08 -22.94
CA PRO A 160 -6.00 20.94 -21.77
C PRO A 160 -5.74 20.16 -20.48
N LEU A 161 -4.79 20.63 -19.68
CA LEU A 161 -4.34 19.92 -18.49
C LEU A 161 -5.24 20.23 -17.30
N VAL A 162 -5.57 19.19 -16.52
CA VAL A 162 -6.30 19.32 -15.27
C VAL A 162 -5.35 19.05 -14.11
N ARG A 163 -4.67 17.90 -14.06
CA ARG A 163 -3.68 17.56 -13.03
C ARG A 163 -2.55 16.71 -13.58
N ALA A 164 -1.33 16.97 -13.14
CA ALA A 164 -0.15 16.16 -13.39
C ALA A 164 0.85 16.38 -12.25
N HIS A 165 1.79 15.44 -12.07
CA HIS A 165 2.91 15.59 -11.16
C HIS A 165 4.22 15.79 -11.93
N GLY A 166 5.20 16.39 -11.26
CA GLY A 166 6.56 16.54 -11.77
C GLY A 166 6.85 17.87 -12.46
N THR A 167 8.09 18.30 -12.34
CA THR A 167 8.67 19.51 -12.96
C THR A 167 9.69 19.18 -14.06
N ILE A 168 9.69 17.93 -14.54
CA ILE A 168 10.68 17.32 -15.44
C ILE A 168 11.03 18.23 -16.62
N CYS A 169 10.03 18.59 -17.44
CA CYS A 169 10.22 19.54 -18.53
C CYS A 169 8.92 20.20 -18.98
N TYR A 170 8.91 21.53 -19.02
CA TYR A 170 7.75 22.32 -19.43
C TYR A 170 8.15 23.63 -20.11
N SER A 171 7.27 24.19 -20.94
CA SER A 171 7.36 25.58 -21.41
C SER A 171 6.39 26.48 -20.64
N ILE A 172 6.82 27.70 -20.32
CA ILE A 172 6.03 28.69 -19.58
C ILE A 172 6.12 30.07 -20.26
N SER A 173 4.98 30.76 -20.36
CA SER A 173 4.89 32.13 -20.88
C SER A 173 5.05 33.16 -19.75
N PRO A 174 5.33 34.45 -20.04
CA PRO A 174 5.35 35.51 -19.03
C PRO A 174 4.08 35.56 -18.17
N ARG A 175 2.91 35.43 -18.80
CA ARG A 175 1.63 35.41 -18.10
C ARG A 175 1.47 34.16 -17.23
N GLY A 176 1.90 33.00 -17.73
CA GLY A 176 1.89 31.75 -16.96
C GLY A 176 2.83 31.80 -15.76
N ALA A 177 4.02 32.38 -15.93
CA ALA A 177 5.00 32.58 -14.87
C ALA A 177 4.48 33.51 -13.78
N GLU A 178 3.83 34.62 -14.14
CA GLU A 178 3.21 35.54 -13.19
C GLU A 178 2.11 34.85 -12.37
N ARG A 179 1.22 34.09 -13.03
CA ARG A 179 0.15 33.33 -12.38
C ARG A 179 0.69 32.27 -11.42
N LEU A 180 1.66 31.45 -11.85
CA LEU A 180 2.26 30.46 -10.97
C LEU A 180 2.99 31.12 -9.80
N LEU A 181 3.78 32.16 -10.04
CA LEU A 181 4.54 32.83 -8.98
C LEU A 181 3.60 33.47 -7.95
N SER A 182 2.54 34.14 -8.39
CA SER A 182 1.52 34.71 -7.49
C SER A 182 0.74 33.65 -6.72
N HIS A 183 0.56 32.46 -7.29
CA HIS A 183 -0.16 31.37 -6.64
C HIS A 183 0.70 30.62 -5.61
N VAL A 184 1.98 30.39 -5.92
CA VAL A 184 2.88 29.61 -5.05
C VAL A 184 3.53 30.44 -3.96
N VAL A 185 3.54 31.78 -4.03
CA VAL A 185 4.14 32.65 -3.01
C VAL A 185 3.06 33.18 -2.05
N PRO A 186 3.21 32.97 -0.72
CA PRO A 186 4.26 32.16 -0.07
C PRO A 186 4.05 30.66 -0.31
N LEU A 187 5.16 29.92 -0.35
CA LEU A 187 5.15 28.46 -0.28
C LEU A 187 4.46 28.07 1.03
N ARG A 188 3.41 27.27 0.96
CA ARG A 188 2.52 27.00 2.10
C ARG A 188 1.91 25.61 2.00
N PRO A 189 1.48 25.02 3.12
CA PRO A 189 0.67 23.80 3.08
C PRO A 189 -0.60 24.05 2.25
N MET A 190 -0.87 23.15 1.32
CA MET A 190 -2.01 23.15 0.41
C MET A 190 -2.50 21.73 0.24
N ASP A 191 -3.82 21.57 0.29
CA ASP A 191 -4.49 20.35 -0.13
C ASP A 191 -4.92 20.48 -1.59
N VAL A 192 -4.42 19.59 -2.44
CA VAL A 192 -4.66 19.61 -3.88
C VAL A 192 -5.45 18.39 -4.28
N PHE A 193 -6.65 18.58 -4.83
CA PHE A 193 -7.46 17.47 -5.31
C PHE A 193 -6.90 16.93 -6.64
N TYR A 194 -6.57 15.63 -6.65
CA TYR A 194 -6.16 14.91 -7.84
C TYR A 194 -7.27 13.94 -8.28
N PRO A 195 -7.93 14.16 -9.44
CA PRO A 195 -8.98 13.28 -9.93
C PRO A 195 -8.54 11.82 -10.04
N GLY A 196 -7.31 11.55 -10.48
CA GLY A 196 -6.78 10.18 -10.58
C GLY A 196 -6.52 9.47 -9.27
N LEU A 197 -6.37 10.21 -8.18
CA LEU A 197 -6.30 9.64 -6.83
C LEU A 197 -7.66 9.69 -6.12
N ASN A 198 -8.64 10.40 -6.71
CA ASN A 198 -9.92 10.77 -6.13
C ASN A 198 -9.82 11.25 -4.67
N ARG A 199 -8.76 12.01 -4.36
CA ARG A 199 -8.50 12.56 -3.01
C ARG A 199 -7.73 13.86 -3.09
N ASN A 200 -7.71 14.58 -1.96
CA ASN A 200 -6.76 15.65 -1.73
C ASN A 200 -5.40 15.05 -1.34
N LYS A 201 -4.33 15.64 -1.87
CA LYS A 201 -2.95 15.37 -1.49
C LYS A 201 -2.38 16.64 -0.88
N ILE A 202 -1.74 16.54 0.29
CA ILE A 202 -0.94 17.64 0.83
C ILE A 202 0.27 17.82 -0.09
N ASN A 203 0.54 19.05 -0.47
CA ASN A 203 1.70 19.36 -1.31
C ASN A 203 3.00 18.97 -0.62
N THR A 204 3.84 18.25 -1.36
CA THR A 204 5.20 17.83 -0.93
C THR A 204 6.29 18.58 -1.69
N GLY A 205 5.92 19.28 -2.76
CA GLY A 205 6.82 19.99 -3.66
C GLY A 205 6.09 21.11 -4.41
N ILE A 206 6.85 21.91 -5.16
CA ILE A 206 6.27 23.01 -5.95
C ILE A 206 5.34 22.49 -7.05
N ASP A 207 5.58 21.29 -7.55
CA ASP A 207 4.77 20.62 -8.56
C ASP A 207 3.31 20.44 -8.12
N ASP A 208 3.06 20.08 -6.85
CA ASP A 208 1.70 20.01 -6.31
C ASP A 208 1.01 21.38 -6.27
N MET A 209 1.75 22.42 -5.88
CA MET A 209 1.20 23.79 -5.88
C MET A 209 0.89 24.25 -7.30
N MET A 210 1.74 23.91 -8.28
CA MET A 210 1.47 24.14 -9.70
C MET A 210 0.22 23.38 -10.14
N ALA A 211 0.11 22.09 -9.79
CA ALA A 211 -1.01 21.24 -10.16
C ALA A 211 -2.36 21.77 -9.68
N SER A 212 -2.40 22.42 -8.53
CA SER A 212 -3.62 22.98 -7.95
C SER A 212 -4.27 24.11 -8.75
N VAL A 213 -3.55 24.70 -9.72
CA VAL A 213 -4.05 25.85 -10.51
C VAL A 213 -4.07 25.57 -12.02
N TYR A 214 -3.66 24.39 -12.48
CA TYR A 214 -3.59 24.06 -13.91
C TYR A 214 -4.92 24.27 -14.65
N ASP A 215 -6.04 23.83 -14.08
CA ASP A 215 -7.39 23.97 -14.66
C ASP A 215 -7.96 25.40 -14.55
N GLY A 216 -7.33 26.28 -13.77
CA GLY A 216 -7.60 27.72 -13.75
C GLY A 216 -6.76 28.51 -14.75
N MET A 217 -5.85 27.85 -15.46
CA MET A 217 -4.88 28.42 -16.39
C MET A 217 -5.04 27.82 -17.79
N LYS A 218 -4.46 28.47 -18.80
CA LYS A 218 -4.36 27.89 -20.17
C LYS A 218 -3.19 26.91 -20.21
N THR A 219 -3.29 25.83 -19.45
CA THR A 219 -2.27 24.79 -19.35
C THR A 219 -2.57 23.60 -20.25
N TYR A 220 -1.52 22.99 -20.80
CA TYR A 220 -1.62 21.84 -21.67
C TYR A 220 -0.60 20.76 -21.28
N VAL A 221 -0.91 19.51 -21.62
CA VAL A 221 0.01 18.38 -21.52
C VAL A 221 0.20 17.72 -22.88
N CYS A 222 1.44 17.36 -23.19
CA CYS A 222 1.82 16.65 -24.40
C CYS A 222 1.59 15.14 -24.25
N VAL A 223 0.76 14.56 -25.11
CA VAL A 223 0.42 13.13 -25.10
C VAL A 223 0.50 12.54 -26.52
N PRO A 224 1.28 11.46 -26.75
CA PRO A 224 2.26 10.87 -25.84
C PRO A 224 3.36 11.88 -25.44
N PRO A 225 3.97 11.77 -24.24
CA PRO A 225 4.99 12.72 -23.81
C PRO A 225 6.22 12.66 -24.71
N ILE A 226 6.91 13.79 -24.86
CA ILE A 226 8.16 13.89 -25.62
C ILE A 226 9.39 14.04 -24.72
N VAL A 227 9.15 14.07 -23.40
CA VAL A 227 10.14 14.02 -22.33
C VAL A 227 9.66 13.06 -21.25
N VAL A 228 10.56 12.26 -20.69
CA VAL A 228 10.34 11.42 -19.50
C VAL A 228 11.47 11.66 -18.50
N SER A 229 11.29 11.31 -17.23
CA SER A 229 12.38 11.35 -16.25
C SER A 229 12.87 9.94 -15.94
N LYS A 230 14.16 9.82 -15.58
CA LYS A 230 14.77 8.59 -15.07
C LYS A 230 14.36 8.21 -13.64
N HIS A 231 13.75 9.13 -12.87
CA HIS A 231 13.39 8.93 -11.46
C HIS A 231 14.49 8.20 -10.66
N ASP A 232 15.67 8.82 -10.56
CA ASP A 232 16.79 8.27 -9.79
C ASP A 232 16.56 8.48 -8.29
N LEU A 233 15.61 7.73 -7.71
CA LEU A 233 15.22 7.80 -6.29
C LEU A 233 16.43 7.77 -5.31
N PRO A 234 17.47 6.93 -5.51
CA PRO A 234 18.67 6.96 -4.67
C PRO A 234 19.42 8.29 -4.65
N ASN A 235 19.36 9.06 -5.75
CA ASN A 235 20.06 10.32 -5.93
C ASN A 235 19.12 11.54 -5.97
N SER A 236 17.82 11.32 -5.70
CA SER A 236 16.83 12.38 -5.71
C SER A 236 17.07 13.31 -4.54
N THR A 237 17.26 14.59 -4.85
CA THR A 237 17.41 15.64 -3.85
C THR A 237 16.06 16.06 -3.29
N VAL A 238 14.99 15.94 -4.09
CA VAL A 238 13.61 16.32 -3.74
C VAL A 238 12.94 15.24 -2.90
N GLN A 239 13.10 13.97 -3.29
CA GLN A 239 12.58 12.81 -2.57
C GLN A 239 13.76 11.99 -2.05
N THR A 240 14.22 12.26 -0.83
CA THR A 240 15.24 11.43 -0.17
C THR A 240 14.61 10.14 0.36
N ALA A 241 15.41 9.06 0.49
CA ALA A 241 15.00 7.82 1.19
C ALA A 241 14.52 8.05 2.64
N ASP A 242 14.85 9.22 3.20
CA ASP A 242 14.48 9.71 4.53
C ASP A 242 13.52 10.92 4.48
N SER A 243 12.80 11.15 3.37
CA SER A 243 11.80 12.22 3.31
C SER A 243 10.77 12.00 4.44
N PRO A 244 10.43 13.01 5.25
CA PRO A 244 9.61 12.81 6.42
C PRO A 244 8.27 12.17 6.04
N VAL A 245 8.01 10.99 6.60
CA VAL A 245 6.65 10.56 6.88
C VAL A 245 6.08 11.60 7.84
N ALA A 246 5.00 12.28 7.44
CA ALA A 246 4.38 13.36 8.20
C ALA A 246 4.33 13.06 9.72
N HIS A 247 5.10 13.86 10.47
CA HIS A 247 5.20 13.99 11.93
C HIS A 247 4.96 12.76 12.83
N LYS A 248 6.05 12.10 13.25
CA LYS A 248 6.14 11.41 14.55
C LYS A 248 6.62 12.39 15.63
N GLY A 249 5.74 12.74 16.56
CA GLY A 249 6.08 13.50 17.77
C GLY A 249 7.00 12.70 18.70
N VAL A 250 8.18 13.24 18.99
CA VAL A 250 9.15 12.68 19.94
C VAL A 250 8.83 13.19 21.35
N VAL A 251 8.45 12.29 22.27
CA VAL A 251 8.57 12.53 23.71
C VAL A 251 9.88 11.91 24.18
N LYS A 252 10.82 12.76 24.61
CA LYS A 252 12.05 12.32 25.30
C LYS A 252 11.68 11.85 26.71
N ALA A 253 12.09 10.65 27.09
CA ALA A 253 12.11 10.21 28.48
C ALA A 253 13.54 9.81 28.89
N ASN A 254 13.96 10.37 30.02
CA ASN A 254 15.29 10.28 30.62
C ASN A 254 15.69 8.86 31.01
N ALA A 255 16.98 8.58 30.86
CA ALA A 255 17.66 7.48 31.52
C ALA A 255 17.74 7.75 33.03
N ALA A 256 17.34 6.76 33.84
CA ALA A 256 17.77 6.61 35.22
C ALA A 256 17.81 5.12 35.59
N LEU A 257 18.92 4.74 36.22
CA LEU A 257 19.27 3.41 36.68
C LEU A 257 18.26 2.86 37.70
N HIS A 258 18.07 1.53 37.73
CA HIS A 258 18.26 0.74 38.97
C HIS A 258 18.43 -0.77 38.68
N SER A 259 19.49 -1.26 39.30
CA SER A 259 19.94 -2.62 39.62
C SER A 259 18.94 -3.79 39.67
N ALA A 260 19.38 -4.89 39.04
CA ALA A 260 19.42 -6.28 39.52
C ALA A 260 18.40 -6.76 40.58
N GLY A 261 17.63 -7.78 40.17
CA GLY A 261 16.95 -8.71 41.06
C GLY A 261 16.71 -10.02 40.32
N GLU A 262 17.52 -11.04 40.62
CA GLU A 262 17.33 -12.41 40.15
C GLU A 262 15.99 -12.98 40.63
N CYS A 263 15.26 -13.65 39.75
CA CYS A 263 14.25 -14.63 40.17
C CYS A 263 14.39 -15.90 39.34
N ARG A 264 14.87 -16.96 40.00
CA ARG A 264 15.05 -18.33 39.49
C ARG A 264 13.77 -19.12 39.66
N LEU A 265 13.14 -19.55 38.56
CA LEU A 265 12.28 -20.74 38.44
C LEU A 265 12.22 -21.05 36.93
N SER A 266 12.44 -22.22 36.35
CA SER A 266 12.93 -23.53 36.79
C SER A 266 13.40 -24.24 35.50
N ARG A 267 14.63 -24.77 35.53
CA ARG A 267 15.22 -25.57 34.44
C ARG A 267 14.40 -26.83 34.18
N ASN A 268 13.96 -26.99 32.94
CA ASN A 268 13.94 -28.26 32.21
C ASN A 268 13.87 -27.94 30.72
N MET A 269 15.00 -27.54 30.14
CA MET A 269 15.19 -27.51 28.70
C MET A 269 16.29 -28.51 28.37
N PHE A 270 15.92 -29.45 27.51
CA PHE A 270 16.73 -30.57 27.04
C PHE A 270 18.12 -30.10 26.62
N LEU A 271 19.14 -30.75 27.18
CA LEU A 271 20.47 -30.86 26.58
C LEU A 271 20.31 -31.64 25.26
N LEU A 272 20.38 -30.94 24.13
CA LEU A 272 20.68 -31.54 22.84
C LEU A 272 22.09 -31.12 22.42
N SER A 273 22.87 -32.14 22.08
CA SER A 273 24.24 -32.09 21.59
C SER A 273 24.40 -31.17 20.38
N GLN A 274 25.59 -30.55 20.25
CA GLN A 274 25.95 -29.57 19.22
C GLN A 274 26.07 -30.11 17.78
N GLU A 275 25.38 -31.17 17.40
CA GLU A 275 25.36 -31.65 16.02
C GLU A 275 23.90 -31.87 15.59
N ASN A 276 23.47 -31.13 14.55
CA ASN A 276 22.13 -31.10 13.91
C ASN A 276 21.14 -29.96 14.27
N VAL A 277 21.57 -28.81 14.78
CA VAL A 277 20.66 -27.68 15.10
C VAL A 277 20.32 -26.77 13.88
N GLY A 278 20.74 -27.13 12.66
CA GLY A 278 20.73 -26.19 11.52
C GLY A 278 19.59 -26.29 10.49
N GLN A 279 18.86 -27.41 10.40
CA GLN A 279 18.13 -27.74 9.16
C GLN A 279 16.61 -27.83 9.33
N ASP A 280 16.10 -28.67 10.23
CA ASP A 280 14.66 -28.71 10.55
C ASP A 280 14.21 -27.45 11.29
N PHE A 281 15.10 -26.88 12.11
CA PHE A 281 14.83 -25.65 12.86
C PHE A 281 14.58 -24.44 11.93
N ALA A 282 15.20 -24.38 10.75
CA ALA A 282 15.05 -23.24 9.83
C ALA A 282 13.63 -23.17 9.25
N LEU A 283 13.04 -24.30 8.84
CA LEU A 283 11.66 -24.39 8.34
C LEU A 283 10.63 -24.29 9.48
N GLU A 284 10.95 -24.77 10.68
CA GLU A 284 10.11 -24.58 11.87
C GLU A 284 10.07 -23.11 12.33
N THR A 285 11.15 -22.36 12.12
CA THR A 285 11.27 -20.94 12.52
C THR A 285 10.96 -19.94 11.41
N HIS A 286 11.05 -20.31 10.13
CA HIS A 286 10.81 -19.43 8.98
C HIS A 286 9.70 -19.97 8.09
N ARG A 287 8.56 -19.26 8.07
CA ARG A 287 7.39 -19.61 7.27
C ARG A 287 7.33 -18.88 5.92
N LEU A 288 8.24 -17.94 5.69
CA LEU A 288 8.26 -17.07 4.51
C LEU A 288 9.61 -17.16 3.80
N TRP A 289 9.55 -17.33 2.48
CA TRP A 289 10.70 -17.56 1.62
C TRP A 289 10.67 -16.62 0.43
N ARG A 290 11.79 -16.04 0.03
CA ARG A 290 11.90 -15.34 -1.25
C ARG A 290 12.30 -16.35 -2.31
N TYR A 291 11.51 -16.47 -3.35
CA TYR A 291 11.82 -17.32 -4.50
C TYR A 291 12.48 -16.51 -5.60
N VAL A 292 13.72 -16.87 -5.90
CA VAL A 292 14.55 -16.28 -6.97
C VAL A 292 14.73 -17.35 -8.04
N ASN A 293 14.43 -17.02 -9.29
CA ASN A 293 14.58 -17.97 -10.40
C ASN A 293 16.03 -18.09 -10.87
N SER A 294 16.25 -18.95 -11.87
CA SER A 294 17.56 -19.22 -12.47
C SER A 294 18.29 -17.97 -13.01
N ASP A 295 17.52 -16.97 -13.44
CA ASP A 295 18.04 -15.74 -14.04
C ASP A 295 18.33 -14.66 -12.97
N GLY A 296 18.21 -15.00 -11.69
CA GLY A 296 18.41 -14.08 -10.58
C GLY A 296 17.23 -13.12 -10.34
N ARG A 297 16.08 -13.31 -10.99
CA ARG A 297 14.88 -12.48 -10.79
C ARG A 297 14.03 -13.02 -9.64
N VAL A 298 13.50 -12.11 -8.82
CA VAL A 298 12.56 -12.46 -7.75
C VAL A 298 11.20 -12.76 -8.36
N GLU A 299 10.76 -14.02 -8.31
CA GLU A 299 9.43 -14.43 -8.78
C GLU A 299 8.37 -14.39 -7.69
N ALA A 300 8.77 -14.55 -6.42
CA ALA A 300 7.91 -14.31 -5.26
C ALA A 300 8.71 -13.69 -4.11
N GLY A 301 8.32 -12.50 -3.68
CA GLY A 301 8.97 -11.78 -2.58
C GLY A 301 8.80 -12.47 -1.23
N ARG A 302 7.63 -13.10 -1.01
CA ARG A 302 7.31 -13.95 0.15
C ARG A 302 6.39 -15.10 -0.27
N LEU A 303 6.98 -16.27 -0.35
CA LEU A 303 6.38 -17.57 -0.60
C LEU A 303 6.15 -18.27 0.74
N SER A 304 4.95 -18.82 0.94
CA SER A 304 4.61 -19.57 2.15
C SER A 304 4.62 -21.06 1.87
N LEU A 305 5.46 -21.81 2.57
CA LEU A 305 5.47 -23.28 2.51
C LEU A 305 4.57 -23.81 3.63
N LEU A 306 3.35 -24.20 3.28
CA LEU A 306 2.32 -24.55 4.26
C LEU A 306 2.49 -26.00 4.74
N PRO A 307 2.23 -26.31 6.02
CA PRO A 307 2.44 -27.65 6.59
C PRO A 307 1.70 -28.79 5.87
N ASP A 308 0.60 -28.48 5.17
CA ASP A 308 -0.18 -29.44 4.39
C ASP A 308 0.29 -29.60 2.94
N GLY A 309 1.49 -29.10 2.63
CA GLY A 309 2.15 -29.20 1.34
C GLY A 309 1.72 -28.14 0.33
N ARG A 310 0.79 -27.24 0.65
CA ARG A 310 0.43 -26.13 -0.25
C ARG A 310 1.51 -25.06 -0.29
N ILE A 311 1.55 -24.32 -1.40
CA ILE A 311 2.44 -23.19 -1.60
C ILE A 311 1.60 -21.91 -1.73
N GLY A 312 1.80 -20.97 -0.81
CA GLY A 312 1.23 -19.62 -0.82
C GLY A 312 2.21 -18.57 -1.34
N GLY A 313 1.72 -17.36 -1.60
CA GLY A 313 2.56 -16.23 -2.04
C GLY A 313 2.82 -16.17 -3.55
N SER A 314 2.31 -17.13 -4.33
CA SER A 314 2.39 -17.11 -5.79
C SER A 314 1.21 -17.84 -6.42
N LEU A 315 0.46 -17.13 -7.28
CA LEU A 315 -0.64 -17.74 -8.03
C LEU A 315 -0.15 -18.81 -9.01
N ALA A 316 1.04 -18.65 -9.60
CA ALA A 316 1.61 -19.63 -10.52
C ALA A 316 1.92 -20.96 -9.81
N LEU A 317 2.27 -20.90 -8.52
CA LEU A 317 2.55 -22.06 -7.68
C LEU A 317 1.32 -22.55 -6.89
N SER A 318 0.14 -21.94 -7.06
CA SER A 318 -1.06 -22.27 -6.29
C SER A 318 -1.59 -23.70 -6.49
N THR A 319 -1.23 -24.35 -7.60
CA THR A 319 -1.55 -25.76 -7.87
C THR A 319 -0.40 -26.72 -7.59
N HIS A 320 0.78 -26.18 -7.25
CA HIS A 320 1.96 -26.96 -6.91
C HIS A 320 1.90 -27.37 -5.44
N LYS A 321 2.66 -28.41 -5.12
CA LYS A 321 2.86 -28.88 -3.75
C LYS A 321 4.33 -28.93 -3.42
N TRP A 322 4.66 -28.82 -2.14
CA TRP A 322 6.00 -29.08 -1.66
C TRP A 322 6.02 -30.28 -0.72
N THR A 323 7.14 -31.00 -0.71
CA THR A 323 7.43 -32.06 0.27
C THR A 323 8.92 -32.07 0.60
N MET A 324 9.29 -32.72 1.70
CA MET A 324 10.69 -33.03 2.00
C MET A 324 11.04 -34.45 1.56
N SER A 325 12.28 -34.63 1.08
CA SER A 325 12.89 -35.93 0.81
C SER A 325 14.28 -35.97 1.43
N GLY A 326 14.36 -36.37 2.70
CA GLY A 326 15.56 -36.13 3.51
C GLY A 326 15.73 -34.64 3.75
N VAL A 327 16.88 -34.08 3.40
CA VAL A 327 17.18 -32.64 3.50
C VAL A 327 16.80 -31.83 2.26
N ASP A 328 16.31 -32.50 1.22
CA ASP A 328 15.92 -31.85 -0.03
C ASP A 328 14.46 -31.39 0.04
N LEU A 329 14.22 -30.16 -0.42
CA LEU A 329 12.88 -29.65 -0.68
C LEU A 329 12.49 -29.95 -2.12
N LEU A 330 11.34 -30.59 -2.30
CA LEU A 330 10.80 -30.92 -3.62
C LEU A 330 9.56 -30.09 -3.89
N ILE A 331 9.47 -29.52 -5.09
CA ILE A 331 8.23 -28.93 -5.62
C ILE A 331 7.67 -29.88 -6.68
N HIS A 332 6.39 -30.19 -6.54
CA HIS A 332 5.63 -31.06 -7.43
C HIS A 332 4.55 -30.26 -8.14
N ASP A 333 4.30 -30.58 -9.41
CA ASP A 333 3.18 -30.05 -10.15
C ASP A 333 1.83 -30.66 -9.72
N ALA A 334 0.75 -30.23 -10.38
CA ALA A 334 -0.61 -30.72 -10.10
C ALA A 334 -0.79 -32.24 -10.33
N CYS A 335 0.12 -32.88 -11.07
CA CYS A 335 0.14 -34.31 -11.35
C CYS A 335 1.02 -35.09 -10.34
N ASN A 336 1.50 -34.43 -9.28
CA ASN A 336 2.49 -34.94 -8.31
C ASN A 336 3.84 -35.35 -8.96
N LYS A 337 4.19 -34.79 -10.13
CA LYS A 337 5.52 -34.97 -10.70
C LYS A 337 6.44 -33.92 -10.10
N THR A 338 7.60 -34.34 -9.59
CA THR A 338 8.63 -33.40 -9.13
C THR A 338 9.14 -32.58 -10.31
N VAL A 339 8.98 -31.25 -10.21
CA VAL A 339 9.42 -30.27 -11.21
C VAL A 339 10.61 -29.46 -10.74
N SER A 340 10.88 -29.43 -9.44
CA SER A 340 12.08 -28.80 -8.88
C SER A 340 12.55 -29.53 -7.64
N ARG A 341 13.86 -29.65 -7.50
CA ARG A 341 14.54 -30.18 -6.31
C ARG A 341 15.52 -29.11 -5.83
N PHE A 342 15.39 -28.74 -4.56
CA PHE A 342 16.27 -27.81 -3.88
C PHE A 342 17.05 -28.51 -2.79
N HIS A 343 18.34 -28.22 -2.72
CA HIS A 343 19.25 -28.70 -1.72
C HIS A 343 19.51 -27.61 -0.69
N SER A 344 19.52 -27.97 0.60
CA SER A 344 19.88 -27.02 1.66
C SER A 344 21.33 -26.58 1.51
N SER A 345 21.56 -25.27 1.59
CA SER A 345 22.89 -24.67 1.68
C SER A 345 23.35 -24.56 3.14
N SER A 346 24.65 -24.29 3.34
CA SER A 346 25.22 -24.05 4.68
C SER A 346 24.72 -22.74 5.34
N HIS A 347 24.01 -21.88 4.59
CA HIS A 347 23.53 -20.58 5.05
C HIS A 347 22.01 -20.55 5.29
N GLY A 348 21.35 -21.72 5.28
CA GLY A 348 19.90 -21.84 5.52
C GLY A 348 19.02 -21.54 4.31
N GLU A 349 19.61 -21.37 3.13
CA GLU A 349 18.91 -21.21 1.85
C GLU A 349 18.70 -22.58 1.18
N TYR A 350 17.79 -22.66 0.23
CA TYR A 350 17.55 -23.84 -0.58
C TYR A 350 17.87 -23.53 -2.05
N VAL A 351 18.81 -24.24 -2.66
CA VAL A 351 19.31 -23.97 -4.02
C VAL A 351 18.98 -25.13 -4.94
N SER A 352 18.42 -24.86 -6.11
CA SER A 352 18.07 -25.88 -7.10
C SER A 352 19.30 -26.42 -7.83
N GLY A 353 19.40 -27.75 -7.95
CA GLY A 353 20.53 -28.42 -8.61
C GLY A 353 20.57 -28.29 -10.13
N GLU A 354 19.43 -28.03 -10.77
CA GLU A 354 19.28 -28.06 -12.24
C GLU A 354 19.15 -26.68 -12.90
N GLY A 355 19.17 -25.58 -12.13
CA GLY A 355 18.91 -24.26 -12.71
C GLY A 355 19.31 -23.05 -11.88
N GLY A 356 19.89 -23.17 -10.69
CA GLY A 356 20.35 -22.01 -9.93
C GLY A 356 19.24 -21.12 -9.33
N ALA A 357 17.98 -21.54 -9.37
CA ALA A 357 16.90 -20.93 -8.59
C ALA A 357 17.13 -21.17 -7.09
N THR A 358 16.75 -20.20 -6.26
CA THR A 358 17.02 -20.19 -4.82
C THR A 358 15.80 -19.77 -4.01
N LEU A 359 15.56 -20.46 -2.90
CA LEU A 359 14.62 -20.07 -1.85
C LEU A 359 15.44 -19.51 -0.67
N ILE A 360 15.25 -18.23 -0.39
CA ILE A 360 15.98 -17.49 0.65
C ILE A 360 15.04 -17.23 1.83
N PRO A 361 15.40 -17.56 3.08
CA PRO A 361 14.53 -17.30 4.22
C PRO A 361 14.31 -15.79 4.41
N VAL A 362 13.07 -15.39 4.65
CA VAL A 362 12.70 -14.00 4.92
C VAL A 362 12.14 -13.91 6.33
N ARG A 363 12.52 -12.86 7.07
CA ARG A 363 11.97 -12.62 8.41
C ARG A 363 10.52 -12.17 8.33
N ASP A 364 9.72 -12.66 9.26
CA ASP A 364 8.40 -12.10 9.52
C ASP A 364 8.52 -10.61 9.89
N PRO A 365 7.52 -9.78 9.54
CA PRO A 365 7.36 -8.46 10.14
C PRO A 365 7.36 -8.58 11.67
N ALA A 366 7.94 -7.60 12.36
CA ALA A 366 7.90 -7.57 13.81
C ALA A 366 6.43 -7.53 14.28
N ALA A 367 6.05 -8.49 15.14
CA ALA A 367 4.75 -8.46 15.78
C ALA A 367 4.66 -7.24 16.73
N PRO A 368 3.48 -6.60 16.86
CA PRO A 368 3.26 -5.57 17.85
C PRO A 368 3.45 -6.14 19.25
N ALA A 369 3.75 -5.25 20.20
CA ALA A 369 3.83 -5.63 21.61
C ALA A 369 2.52 -6.30 22.02
N SER A 370 2.62 -7.52 22.54
CA SER A 370 1.46 -8.30 22.92
C SER A 370 0.70 -7.60 24.04
N VAL A 371 -0.62 -7.56 23.92
CA VAL A 371 -1.51 -7.03 24.95
C VAL A 371 -2.43 -8.14 25.45
N LEU A 372 -2.68 -8.14 26.75
CA LEU A 372 -3.57 -9.11 27.38
C LEU A 372 -4.88 -8.40 27.75
N PRO A 373 -6.02 -8.85 27.22
CA PRO A 373 -7.30 -8.26 27.56
C PRO A 373 -7.74 -8.67 28.96
N VAL A 374 -8.55 -7.82 29.60
CA VAL A 374 -9.15 -8.11 30.90
C VAL A 374 -10.33 -9.05 30.69
N GLN A 375 -10.27 -10.24 31.29
CA GLN A 375 -11.41 -11.16 31.35
C GLN A 375 -12.46 -10.62 32.32
N LYS A 376 -13.71 -10.50 31.86
CA LYS A 376 -14.85 -9.94 32.61
C LYS A 376 -15.75 -11.01 33.20
N THR A 377 -15.79 -12.18 32.57
CA THR A 377 -16.69 -13.28 32.92
C THR A 377 -15.89 -14.49 33.39
N ALA A 378 -16.43 -15.21 34.38
CA ALA A 378 -15.76 -16.35 35.01
C ALA A 378 -16.21 -17.72 34.45
N HIS A 379 -16.94 -17.73 33.32
CA HIS A 379 -17.37 -18.98 32.70
C HIS A 379 -16.21 -19.67 32.00
N GLN A 380 -16.37 -20.98 31.75
CA GLN A 380 -15.42 -21.72 30.95
C GLN A 380 -15.42 -21.17 29.51
N ALA A 381 -14.24 -20.92 28.98
CA ALA A 381 -14.09 -20.40 27.62
C ALA A 381 -14.87 -21.24 26.61
N ARG A 382 -15.60 -20.55 25.74
CA ARG A 382 -16.35 -21.18 24.64
C ARG A 382 -15.39 -21.53 23.50
N ARG A 383 -15.90 -22.20 22.46
CA ARG A 383 -15.04 -22.70 21.36
C ARG A 383 -14.63 -21.61 20.37
N ASN A 384 -15.43 -20.55 20.26
CA ASN A 384 -15.25 -19.51 19.24
C ASN A 384 -15.11 -18.13 19.88
N LEU A 385 -14.52 -17.18 19.16
CA LEU A 385 -14.30 -15.80 19.64
C LEU A 385 -14.77 -14.78 18.61
N VAL A 386 -15.39 -13.71 19.07
CA VAL A 386 -15.63 -12.50 18.28
C VAL A 386 -14.75 -11.39 18.84
N ILE A 387 -13.92 -10.77 18.00
CA ILE A 387 -13.13 -9.60 18.37
C ILE A 387 -13.68 -8.40 17.60
N VAL A 388 -14.48 -7.56 18.27
CA VAL A 388 -14.96 -6.31 17.67
C VAL A 388 -14.00 -5.17 18.02
N ARG A 389 -13.61 -4.42 17.00
CA ARG A 389 -12.85 -3.18 17.18
C ARG A 389 -13.85 -2.03 17.39
N ALA A 390 -14.26 -1.78 18.62
CA ALA A 390 -15.38 -0.89 18.91
C ALA A 390 -14.97 0.56 19.22
N GLY A 391 -15.66 1.52 18.62
CA GLY A 391 -15.71 2.91 19.10
C GLY A 391 -16.99 3.21 19.88
N ARG A 392 -17.18 4.46 20.29
CA ARG A 392 -18.40 4.92 21.00
C ARG A 392 -19.69 4.62 20.25
N GLU A 393 -19.66 4.66 18.92
CA GLU A 393 -20.83 4.46 18.07
C GLU A 393 -20.94 3.02 17.55
N SER A 394 -20.28 2.05 18.18
CA SER A 394 -20.28 0.69 17.67
C SER A 394 -21.64 0.00 17.80
N HIS A 395 -22.08 -0.61 16.70
CA HIS A 395 -23.33 -1.35 16.56
C HIS A 395 -23.33 -2.73 17.23
N HIS A 396 -22.22 -3.19 17.83
CA HIS A 396 -22.24 -4.46 18.57
C HIS A 396 -23.19 -4.45 19.77
N LEU A 397 -23.51 -3.25 20.29
CA LEU A 397 -24.51 -3.04 21.33
C LEU A 397 -25.94 -3.31 20.83
N ASP A 398 -26.17 -3.19 19.52
CA ASP A 398 -27.47 -3.36 18.88
C ASP A 398 -27.74 -4.81 18.44
N TRP A 399 -26.76 -5.72 18.56
CA TRP A 399 -26.93 -7.11 18.14
C TRP A 399 -28.06 -7.79 18.92
N ALA A 400 -29.06 -8.28 18.18
CA ALA A 400 -30.22 -8.90 18.79
C ALA A 400 -29.82 -10.19 19.52
N ARG A 401 -30.29 -10.32 20.76
CA ARG A 401 -30.09 -11.48 21.62
C ARG A 401 -31.23 -12.47 21.41
N ASP A 402 -31.24 -13.08 20.23
CA ASP A 402 -32.31 -13.93 19.74
C ASP A 402 -32.13 -15.42 20.10
N ILE A 403 -31.11 -15.73 20.89
CA ILE A 403 -30.85 -17.04 21.50
C ILE A 403 -30.52 -16.88 23.00
N GLU A 404 -30.70 -17.94 23.77
CA GLU A 404 -30.32 -17.97 25.18
C GLU A 404 -28.80 -17.92 25.36
N LEU A 405 -28.34 -17.37 26.48
CA LEU A 405 -26.90 -17.27 26.78
C LEU A 405 -26.21 -18.64 26.87
N SER A 406 -26.96 -19.69 27.25
CA SER A 406 -26.48 -21.08 27.26
C SER A 406 -26.21 -21.63 25.86
N ASP A 407 -26.90 -21.09 24.85
CA ASP A 407 -26.79 -21.53 23.46
C ASP A 407 -25.73 -20.72 22.70
N ARG A 408 -25.28 -19.57 23.24
CA ARG A 408 -24.16 -18.80 22.68
C ARG A 408 -22.88 -19.63 22.68
N THR A 409 -22.32 -19.90 21.50
CA THR A 409 -21.12 -20.75 21.31
C THR A 409 -19.80 -19.98 21.22
N TRP A 410 -19.85 -18.67 21.42
CA TRP A 410 -18.72 -17.76 21.24
C TRP A 410 -18.58 -16.77 22.40
N ASP A 411 -17.35 -16.37 22.66
CA ASP A 411 -17.00 -15.31 23.59
C ASP A 411 -16.81 -13.98 22.85
N LEU A 412 -17.11 -12.86 23.51
CA LEU A 412 -16.96 -11.52 22.95
C LEU A 412 -15.76 -10.78 23.57
N CYS A 413 -14.80 -10.40 22.72
CA CYS A 413 -13.75 -9.45 23.05
C CYS A 413 -14.04 -8.08 22.44
N VAL A 414 -14.19 -7.07 23.29
CA VAL A 414 -14.29 -5.67 22.87
C VAL A 414 -12.92 -5.01 22.93
N SER A 415 -12.30 -4.83 21.77
CA SER A 415 -11.08 -4.02 21.59
C SER A 415 -11.50 -2.57 21.35
N PHE A 416 -11.57 -1.78 22.42
CA PHE A 416 -12.16 -0.45 22.40
C PHE A 416 -11.17 0.65 22.01
N TYR A 417 -11.64 1.68 21.31
CA TYR A 417 -10.96 2.96 21.18
C TYR A 417 -11.89 4.12 21.49
N GLY A 418 -11.35 5.10 22.20
CA GLY A 418 -12.08 6.26 22.65
C GLY A 418 -11.64 6.69 24.05
N PRO A 419 -12.34 7.68 24.61
CA PRO A 419 -12.08 8.16 25.96
C PRO A 419 -12.49 7.12 27.01
N ASP A 420 -11.85 7.18 28.19
CA ASP A 420 -12.00 6.20 29.27
C ASP A 420 -13.44 6.14 29.84
N ASP A 421 -14.18 7.24 29.78
CA ASP A 421 -15.59 7.30 30.18
C ASP A 421 -16.44 6.40 29.27
N ALA A 422 -16.26 6.50 27.95
CA ALA A 422 -16.94 5.65 26.97
C ALA A 422 -16.50 4.19 27.07
N PHE A 423 -15.25 3.92 27.45
CA PHE A 423 -14.77 2.56 27.70
C PHE A 423 -15.50 1.87 28.87
N SER A 424 -16.03 2.65 29.81
CA SER A 424 -16.84 2.12 30.92
C SER A 424 -18.25 1.72 30.49
N GLU A 425 -18.68 2.12 29.28
CA GLU A 425 -20.03 1.92 28.73
C GLU A 425 -20.08 0.92 27.55
N ILE A 426 -19.04 0.10 27.38
CA ILE A 426 -18.88 -0.87 26.25
C ILE A 426 -19.85 -2.06 26.24
N GLY A 427 -20.84 -2.07 27.13
CA GLY A 427 -21.81 -3.15 27.24
C GLY A 427 -21.23 -4.49 27.73
N GLU A 428 -22.03 -5.54 27.53
CA GLU A 428 -21.71 -6.90 27.96
C GLU A 428 -20.63 -7.51 27.06
N CYS A 429 -19.53 -7.97 27.65
CA CYS A 429 -18.45 -8.66 26.95
C CYS A 429 -17.75 -9.66 27.89
N ASP A 430 -17.06 -10.64 27.30
CA ASP A 430 -16.27 -11.63 28.03
C ASP A 430 -14.83 -11.16 28.25
N PHE A 431 -14.31 -10.36 27.30
CA PHE A 431 -13.00 -9.72 27.35
C PHE A 431 -13.12 -8.25 26.93
N SER A 432 -12.34 -7.38 27.56
CA SER A 432 -12.27 -5.98 27.19
C SER A 432 -10.84 -5.46 27.23
N ILE A 433 -10.51 -4.54 26.33
CA ILE A 433 -9.24 -3.82 26.35
C ILE A 433 -9.37 -2.45 25.72
N LEU A 434 -8.64 -1.46 26.25
CA LEU A 434 -8.53 -0.12 25.68
C LEU A 434 -7.26 -0.04 24.81
N GLN A 435 -7.41 0.22 23.52
CA GLN A 435 -6.33 0.30 22.53
C GLN A 435 -6.44 1.58 21.69
N ASN A 436 -6.07 2.74 22.24
CA ASN A 436 -6.28 4.03 21.55
C ASN A 436 -5.27 4.37 20.45
N LYS A 437 -4.14 3.65 20.38
CA LYS A 437 -3.02 4.01 19.50
C LYS A 437 -3.05 3.31 18.15
N ASP A 438 -3.79 2.21 18.05
CA ASP A 438 -3.69 1.26 16.95
C ASP A 438 -4.99 1.22 16.14
N ARG A 439 -4.87 1.09 14.81
CA ARG A 439 -6.01 0.80 13.93
C ARG A 439 -6.43 -0.68 14.06
N LYS A 440 -7.54 -1.08 13.41
CA LYS A 440 -8.16 -2.41 13.56
C LYS A 440 -7.15 -3.55 13.53
N TRP A 441 -6.38 -3.68 12.45
CA TRP A 441 -5.52 -4.85 12.24
C TRP A 441 -4.30 -4.92 13.16
N PRO A 442 -3.52 -3.85 13.37
CA PRO A 442 -2.45 -3.86 14.38
C PRO A 442 -2.98 -4.10 15.81
N ALA A 443 -4.13 -3.52 16.16
CA ALA A 443 -4.75 -3.73 17.47
C ALA A 443 -5.15 -5.20 17.69
N ILE A 444 -5.76 -5.82 16.69
CA ILE A 444 -6.12 -7.25 16.72
C ILE A 444 -4.85 -8.11 16.77
N ALA A 445 -3.82 -7.77 15.99
CA ALA A 445 -2.58 -8.54 15.98
C ALA A 445 -1.90 -8.57 17.36
N ALA A 446 -1.94 -7.46 18.10
CA ALA A 446 -1.42 -7.38 19.46
C ALA A 446 -2.12 -8.34 20.45
N LEU A 447 -3.36 -8.75 20.16
CA LEU A 447 -4.11 -9.73 20.95
C LEU A 447 -3.68 -11.18 20.69
N PHE A 448 -2.81 -11.44 19.70
CA PHE A 448 -2.31 -12.77 19.34
C PHE A 448 -0.82 -12.96 19.65
N GLY A 449 -0.36 -12.39 20.77
CA GLY A 449 0.96 -12.69 21.33
C GLY A 449 1.14 -14.16 21.73
N GLU A 450 2.37 -14.61 21.96
CA GLU A 450 2.67 -16.00 22.36
C GLU A 450 1.88 -16.48 23.58
N GLN A 451 1.65 -15.59 24.55
CA GLN A 451 0.93 -15.88 25.80
C GLN A 451 -0.58 -15.60 25.71
N SER A 452 -1.10 -15.28 24.53
CA SER A 452 -2.49 -14.90 24.38
C SER A 452 -3.43 -16.07 24.73
N PRO A 453 -4.48 -15.84 25.55
CA PRO A 453 -5.52 -16.84 25.76
C PRO A 453 -6.32 -17.12 24.48
N PHE A 454 -6.21 -16.25 23.46
CA PHE A 454 -7.02 -16.37 22.25
C PHE A 454 -6.55 -17.51 21.33
N TRP A 455 -5.35 -18.06 21.56
CA TRP A 455 -4.90 -19.26 20.86
C TRP A 455 -5.67 -20.53 21.23
N GLN A 456 -6.60 -20.48 22.20
CA GLN A 456 -7.46 -21.61 22.56
C GLN A 456 -8.72 -21.74 21.70
N TYR A 457 -9.14 -20.68 21.00
CA TYR A 457 -10.36 -20.67 20.19
C TYR A 457 -10.15 -21.32 18.82
N ASP A 458 -11.15 -22.04 18.33
CA ASP A 458 -11.09 -22.72 17.03
C ASP A 458 -11.24 -21.73 15.88
N TYR A 459 -12.19 -20.81 16.01
CA TYR A 459 -12.51 -19.79 15.02
C TYR A 459 -12.62 -18.42 15.68
N VAL A 460 -12.19 -17.39 14.93
CA VAL A 460 -12.26 -15.99 15.37
C VAL A 460 -12.91 -15.15 14.28
N MET A 461 -14.01 -14.50 14.61
CA MET A 461 -14.69 -13.50 13.78
C MET A 461 -14.20 -12.11 14.16
N MET A 462 -13.92 -11.26 13.16
CA MET A 462 -13.33 -9.93 13.37
C MET A 462 -14.14 -8.84 12.67
N PRO A 463 -15.40 -8.58 13.11
CA PRO A 463 -16.27 -7.63 12.44
C PRO A 463 -15.78 -6.18 12.62
N ASP A 464 -16.06 -5.35 11.62
CA ASP A 464 -16.11 -3.90 11.75
C ASP A 464 -17.20 -3.51 12.77
N ASP A 465 -17.09 -2.29 13.28
CA ASP A 465 -17.91 -1.82 14.39
C ASP A 465 -19.35 -1.47 13.98
N ASP A 466 -19.68 -1.58 12.70
CA ASP A 466 -20.93 -1.19 12.06
C ASP A 466 -21.63 -2.32 11.30
N ILE A 467 -21.32 -3.56 11.66
CA ILE A 467 -22.02 -4.73 11.12
C ILE A 467 -23.23 -5.06 11.98
N ALA A 468 -24.41 -5.04 11.36
CA ALA A 468 -25.64 -5.49 11.97
C ALA A 468 -25.84 -7.00 11.72
N MET A 469 -25.93 -7.75 12.83
CA MET A 469 -26.17 -9.19 12.89
C MET A 469 -26.83 -9.55 14.23
N THR A 470 -27.28 -10.79 14.37
CA THR A 470 -27.86 -11.35 15.61
C THR A 470 -26.91 -12.36 16.27
N TRP A 471 -27.23 -12.79 17.49
CA TRP A 471 -26.45 -13.85 18.15
C TRP A 471 -26.58 -15.19 17.43
N SER A 472 -27.76 -15.51 16.91
CA SER A 472 -27.98 -16.72 16.10
C SER A 472 -27.17 -16.69 14.79
N ASP A 473 -27.05 -15.53 14.13
CA ASP A 473 -26.23 -15.36 12.92
C ASP A 473 -24.76 -15.70 13.18
N ILE A 474 -24.20 -15.19 14.29
CA ILE A 474 -22.81 -15.45 14.69
C ILE A 474 -22.60 -16.93 15.00
N ASN A 475 -23.52 -17.54 15.76
CA ASN A 475 -23.50 -18.98 16.02
C ASN A 475 -23.48 -19.77 14.71
N ARG A 476 -24.40 -19.44 13.79
CA ARG A 476 -24.54 -20.15 12.52
C ARG A 476 -23.29 -20.01 11.65
N CYS A 477 -22.68 -18.84 11.61
CA CYS A 477 -21.40 -18.65 10.92
C CYS A 477 -20.33 -19.62 11.43
N PHE A 478 -20.17 -19.77 12.75
CA PHE A 478 -19.18 -20.68 13.32
C PHE A 478 -19.52 -22.16 13.09
N GLU A 479 -20.80 -22.52 13.08
CA GLU A 479 -21.24 -23.87 12.68
C GLU A 479 -20.83 -24.18 11.24
N VAL A 480 -21.11 -23.29 10.29
CA VAL A 480 -20.72 -23.46 8.89
C VAL A 480 -19.20 -23.54 8.74
N MET A 481 -18.45 -22.69 9.45
CA MET A 481 -16.98 -22.77 9.48
C MET A 481 -16.48 -24.16 9.89
N LYS A 482 -17.09 -24.74 10.93
CA LYS A 482 -16.76 -26.07 11.44
C LYS A 482 -17.19 -27.19 10.48
N ASP A 483 -18.44 -27.18 10.04
CA ASP A 483 -19.05 -28.24 9.22
C ASP A 483 -18.31 -28.43 7.89
N TYR A 484 -17.83 -27.33 7.29
CA TYR A 484 -17.07 -27.35 6.04
C TYR A 484 -15.55 -27.24 6.26
N GLY A 485 -15.12 -27.16 7.52
CA GLY A 485 -13.72 -27.00 7.92
C GLY A 485 -13.03 -25.85 7.18
N LEU A 486 -13.65 -24.67 7.15
CA LEU A 486 -13.15 -23.50 6.44
C LEU A 486 -11.93 -22.89 7.17
N TYR A 487 -11.03 -22.30 6.41
CA TYR A 487 -9.90 -21.52 6.92
C TYR A 487 -10.24 -20.04 7.04
N LEU A 488 -11.00 -19.51 6.06
CA LEU A 488 -11.31 -18.09 5.97
C LEU A 488 -12.67 -17.90 5.30
N ALA A 489 -13.64 -17.30 5.99
CA ALA A 489 -14.93 -16.99 5.39
C ALA A 489 -15.48 -15.66 5.87
N GLN A 490 -16.60 -15.25 5.30
CA GLN A 490 -17.47 -14.21 5.85
C GLN A 490 -18.94 -14.56 5.61
N PRO A 491 -19.88 -14.04 6.40
CA PRO A 491 -21.29 -14.03 6.02
C PRO A 491 -21.52 -13.25 4.72
N ALA A 492 -22.62 -13.54 4.03
CA ALA A 492 -23.06 -12.78 2.88
C ALA A 492 -23.65 -11.43 3.30
N LEU A 493 -23.54 -10.44 2.42
CA LEU A 493 -24.16 -9.13 2.59
C LEU A 493 -25.56 -9.10 1.98
N ALA A 494 -26.48 -8.39 2.63
CA ALA A 494 -27.83 -8.21 2.11
C ALA A 494 -27.82 -7.49 0.74
N SER A 495 -28.65 -7.95 -0.20
CA SER A 495 -28.70 -7.40 -1.56
C SER A 495 -29.56 -6.14 -1.72
N ASP A 496 -30.24 -5.68 -0.66
CA ASP A 496 -31.14 -4.51 -0.67
C ASP A 496 -30.39 -3.20 -0.33
N SER A 497 -30.33 -2.30 -1.32
CA SER A 497 -29.44 -1.12 -1.34
C SER A 497 -30.10 0.22 -0.98
N PRO A 498 -30.72 0.39 0.20
CA PRO A 498 -30.56 1.69 0.84
C PRO A 498 -30.01 1.62 2.26
N ARG A 499 -29.90 0.41 2.84
CA ARG A 499 -29.43 0.18 4.22
C ARG A 499 -28.16 -0.66 4.31
N ASN A 500 -27.64 -1.14 3.19
CA ASN A 500 -26.43 -1.96 3.14
C ASN A 500 -25.41 -1.34 2.18
N HIS A 501 -24.15 -1.32 2.59
CA HIS A 501 -23.03 -0.82 1.79
C HIS A 501 -22.05 -1.95 1.47
N PHE A 502 -21.66 -2.09 0.20
CA PHE A 502 -20.76 -3.17 -0.22
C PHE A 502 -19.78 -2.68 -1.30
N SER A 503 -18.57 -3.25 -1.31
CA SER A 503 -17.53 -2.94 -2.30
C SER A 503 -17.52 -3.93 -3.46
N HIS A 504 -17.85 -5.20 -3.19
CA HIS A 504 -17.70 -6.30 -4.13
C HIS A 504 -19.02 -7.07 -4.31
N PRO A 505 -19.63 -7.07 -5.51
CA PRO A 505 -20.89 -7.80 -5.74
C PRO A 505 -20.84 -9.29 -5.39
N LEU A 506 -19.65 -9.91 -5.39
CA LEU A 506 -19.45 -11.28 -4.96
C LEU A 506 -19.91 -11.51 -3.50
N THR A 507 -19.77 -10.52 -2.62
CA THR A 507 -20.11 -10.67 -1.19
C THR A 507 -21.62 -10.64 -0.95
N LEU A 508 -22.43 -10.25 -1.93
CA LEU A 508 -23.88 -10.23 -1.83
C LEU A 508 -24.46 -11.65 -1.73
N HIS A 509 -25.57 -11.77 -1.00
CA HIS A 509 -26.29 -13.01 -0.77
C HIS A 509 -26.83 -13.64 -2.05
N HIS A 510 -26.59 -14.95 -2.21
CA HIS A 510 -27.16 -15.78 -3.25
C HIS A 510 -28.19 -16.74 -2.66
N GLN A 511 -29.44 -16.66 -3.13
CA GLN A 511 -30.50 -17.55 -2.66
C GLN A 511 -30.26 -19.01 -3.09
N GLY A 512 -30.61 -19.94 -2.21
CA GLY A 512 -30.54 -21.38 -2.49
C GLY A 512 -29.13 -21.98 -2.34
N THR A 513 -28.17 -21.24 -1.81
CA THR A 513 -26.83 -21.74 -1.46
C THR A 513 -26.62 -21.71 0.06
N VAL A 514 -25.87 -22.69 0.55
CA VAL A 514 -25.32 -22.67 1.92
C VAL A 514 -24.10 -21.76 1.97
N LEU A 515 -23.19 -21.97 1.02
CA LEU A 515 -21.96 -21.19 0.87
C LEU A 515 -21.45 -21.23 -0.57
N ARG A 516 -20.59 -20.27 -0.90
CA ARG A 516 -19.86 -20.18 -2.18
C ARG A 516 -18.37 -20.12 -1.92
N TYR A 517 -17.62 -21.09 -2.43
CA TYR A 517 -16.17 -21.06 -2.35
C TYR A 517 -15.59 -20.00 -3.27
N THR A 518 -14.64 -19.22 -2.77
CA THR A 518 -14.09 -18.07 -3.50
C THR A 518 -12.64 -17.78 -3.11
N SER A 519 -11.95 -17.02 -3.96
CA SER A 519 -10.63 -16.44 -3.70
C SER A 519 -10.70 -15.03 -3.12
N PHE A 520 -11.75 -14.70 -2.36
CA PHE A 520 -11.93 -13.36 -1.78
C PHE A 520 -12.80 -13.40 -0.52
N VAL A 521 -12.34 -12.78 0.55
CA VAL A 521 -13.10 -12.51 1.78
C VAL A 521 -12.75 -11.08 2.21
N GLU A 522 -13.75 -10.25 2.41
CA GLU A 522 -13.63 -8.84 2.75
C GLU A 522 -13.22 -8.67 4.22
N VAL A 523 -12.37 -7.68 4.48
CA VAL A 523 -11.83 -7.29 5.79
C VAL A 523 -12.88 -6.83 6.79
N MET A 524 -14.08 -6.57 6.30
CA MET A 524 -15.22 -6.07 7.04
C MET A 524 -15.69 -7.07 8.11
N VAL A 525 -15.89 -8.34 7.77
CA VAL A 525 -16.36 -9.36 8.72
C VAL A 525 -15.76 -10.74 8.44
N PRO A 526 -14.42 -10.87 8.42
CA PRO A 526 -13.77 -12.14 8.19
C PRO A 526 -13.83 -13.03 9.44
N ILE A 527 -13.89 -14.33 9.18
CA ILE A 527 -13.83 -15.40 10.16
C ILE A 527 -12.66 -16.29 9.79
N PHE A 528 -11.69 -16.41 10.68
CA PHE A 528 -10.51 -17.26 10.48
C PHE A 528 -10.58 -18.50 11.36
N SER A 529 -10.05 -19.62 10.86
CA SER A 529 -9.59 -20.68 11.74
C SER A 529 -8.31 -20.26 12.46
N ARG A 530 -8.05 -20.85 13.64
CA ARG A 530 -6.82 -20.60 14.41
C ARG A 530 -5.55 -20.71 13.57
N ASP A 531 -5.45 -21.74 12.75
CA ASP A 531 -4.26 -21.97 11.93
C ASP A 531 -4.14 -20.96 10.78
N ALA A 532 -5.28 -20.51 10.23
CA ALA A 532 -5.27 -19.42 9.26
C ALA A 532 -4.81 -18.11 9.89
N ILE A 533 -5.20 -17.81 11.14
CA ILE A 533 -4.68 -16.65 11.88
C ILE A 533 -3.17 -16.76 12.02
N ARG A 534 -2.61 -17.89 12.44
CA ARG A 534 -1.15 -18.07 12.57
C ARG A 534 -0.40 -17.76 11.29
N LEU A 535 -0.96 -18.13 10.15
CA LEU A 535 -0.36 -17.87 8.85
C LEU A 535 -0.53 -16.41 8.41
N CYS A 536 -1.69 -15.81 8.65
CA CYS A 536 -2.03 -14.48 8.19
C CYS A 536 -1.67 -13.35 9.17
N LEU A 537 -1.35 -13.63 10.42
CA LEU A 537 -1.01 -12.65 11.46
C LEU A 537 0.10 -11.67 11.03
N PRO A 538 1.18 -12.10 10.31
CA PRO A 538 2.16 -11.20 9.72
C PRO A 538 1.57 -10.11 8.83
N SER A 539 0.43 -10.36 8.17
CA SER A 539 -0.21 -9.36 7.31
C SER A 539 -0.95 -8.28 8.11
N PHE A 540 -1.47 -8.61 9.29
CA PHE A 540 -2.31 -7.68 10.09
C PHE A 540 -1.52 -6.45 10.55
N VAL A 541 -0.23 -6.62 10.79
CA VAL A 541 0.68 -5.57 11.27
C VAL A 541 1.26 -4.75 10.12
N THR A 542 1.07 -5.23 8.90
CA THR A 542 1.59 -4.62 7.69
C THR A 542 0.53 -3.85 6.93
N SER A 543 -0.71 -3.74 7.41
CA SER A 543 -1.71 -2.90 6.76
C SER A 543 -2.25 -1.90 7.77
N ASP A 544 -2.09 -0.62 7.45
CA ASP A 544 -2.61 0.46 8.27
C ASP A 544 -4.08 0.77 7.93
N SER A 545 -4.50 0.50 6.69
CA SER A 545 -5.85 0.75 6.18
C SER A 545 -6.78 -0.47 6.20
N GLY A 546 -6.21 -1.67 6.27
CA GLY A 546 -6.88 -2.94 6.01
C GLY A 546 -6.96 -3.31 4.52
N TRP A 547 -6.76 -2.36 3.60
CA TRP A 547 -6.86 -2.64 2.16
C TRP A 547 -5.73 -3.57 1.70
N GLY A 548 -6.06 -4.47 0.77
CA GLY A 548 -5.13 -5.46 0.25
C GLY A 548 -5.09 -6.75 1.05
N LEU A 549 -5.49 -6.72 2.33
CA LEU A 549 -5.56 -7.92 3.17
C LEU A 549 -6.54 -8.96 2.61
N ASP A 550 -7.66 -8.51 2.03
CA ASP A 550 -8.70 -9.35 1.42
C ASP A 550 -8.12 -10.34 0.39
N TRP A 551 -7.11 -9.87 -0.34
CA TRP A 551 -6.41 -10.62 -1.39
C TRP A 551 -5.14 -11.30 -0.87
N ALA A 552 -4.42 -10.64 0.05
CA ALA A 552 -3.20 -11.17 0.62
C ALA A 552 -3.45 -12.47 1.39
N TRP A 553 -4.54 -12.55 2.17
CA TRP A 553 -4.87 -13.76 2.91
C TRP A 553 -5.04 -14.97 2.01
N GLN A 554 -5.70 -14.78 0.86
CA GLN A 554 -5.92 -15.86 -0.12
C GLN A 554 -4.60 -16.35 -0.69
N SER A 555 -3.68 -15.43 -0.99
CA SER A 555 -2.33 -15.75 -1.43
C SER A 555 -1.53 -16.48 -0.35
N MET A 556 -1.50 -15.96 0.88
CA MET A 556 -0.77 -16.55 2.00
C MET A 556 -1.27 -17.96 2.36
N LEU A 557 -2.58 -18.19 2.22
CA LEU A 557 -3.20 -19.50 2.42
C LEU A 557 -3.08 -20.41 1.20
N GLY A 558 -2.37 -20.03 0.13
CA GLY A 558 -2.19 -20.87 -1.06
C GLY A 558 -3.48 -21.12 -1.83
N TYR A 559 -4.32 -20.10 -1.97
CA TYR A 559 -5.59 -20.09 -2.71
C TYR A 559 -6.48 -21.32 -2.40
N PRO A 560 -6.96 -21.47 -1.16
CA PRO A 560 -7.62 -22.67 -0.69
C PRO A 560 -9.02 -22.88 -1.31
N LYS A 561 -9.06 -23.55 -2.46
CA LYS A 561 -10.28 -23.69 -3.30
C LYS A 561 -11.54 -24.20 -2.60
N ARG A 562 -11.43 -24.96 -1.51
CA ARG A 562 -12.56 -25.51 -0.74
C ARG A 562 -12.51 -25.17 0.75
N ARG A 563 -11.72 -24.16 1.11
CA ARG A 563 -11.58 -23.73 2.51
C ARG A 563 -11.72 -22.22 2.66
N SER A 564 -11.98 -21.47 1.59
CA SER A 564 -12.41 -20.07 1.70
C SER A 564 -13.72 -19.80 0.99
N ALA A 565 -14.63 -19.07 1.65
CA ALA A 565 -16.02 -18.96 1.20
C ALA A 565 -16.75 -17.68 1.63
N ILE A 566 -17.83 -17.36 0.92
CA ILE A 566 -18.94 -16.53 1.42
C ILE A 566 -20.02 -17.48 1.93
N ILE A 567 -20.51 -17.26 3.15
CA ILE A 567 -21.57 -18.05 3.80
C ILE A 567 -22.91 -17.39 3.47
N ASP A 568 -23.73 -18.04 2.64
CA ASP A 568 -25.03 -17.48 2.23
C ASP A 568 -26.17 -17.80 3.21
N GLU A 569 -26.03 -18.81 4.09
CA GLU A 569 -27.02 -19.08 5.14
C GLU A 569 -27.16 -17.96 6.17
N VAL A 570 -26.17 -17.06 6.25
CA VAL A 570 -26.17 -15.92 7.15
C VAL A 570 -26.04 -14.66 6.31
N VAL A 571 -26.99 -13.74 6.50
CA VAL A 571 -27.03 -12.47 5.78
C VAL A 571 -26.91 -11.31 6.77
N VAL A 572 -25.82 -10.57 6.68
CA VAL A 572 -25.56 -9.41 7.54
C VAL A 572 -25.66 -8.10 6.74
N ARG A 573 -25.65 -6.98 7.45
CA ARG A 573 -25.70 -5.64 6.85
C ARG A 573 -24.54 -4.79 7.34
N HIS A 574 -23.90 -4.10 6.40
CA HIS A 574 -22.88 -3.10 6.67
C HIS A 574 -23.54 -1.73 6.69
N MET A 575 -23.56 -1.11 7.87
CA MET A 575 -24.46 0.00 8.19
C MET A 575 -23.87 1.38 7.85
N ARG A 576 -22.57 1.48 7.53
CA ARG A 576 -21.95 2.74 7.08
C ARG A 576 -21.31 2.59 5.70
N PRO A 577 -21.15 3.70 4.95
CA PRO A 577 -20.43 3.67 3.69
C PRO A 577 -18.98 3.21 3.84
N VAL A 578 -18.53 2.43 2.86
CA VAL A 578 -17.12 2.04 2.74
C VAL A 578 -16.27 3.30 2.57
N GLY A 579 -15.12 3.35 3.27
CA GLY A 579 -14.13 4.41 3.08
C GLY A 579 -14.12 5.52 4.13
N GLY A 580 -14.77 5.32 5.27
CA GLY A 580 -14.75 6.28 6.39
C GLY A 580 -13.38 6.35 7.10
N ASN A 581 -12.81 7.56 7.17
CA ASN A 581 -11.76 7.97 8.12
C ASN A 581 -10.35 7.35 7.97
N TYR A 582 -9.74 7.51 6.78
CA TYR A 582 -8.31 7.22 6.55
C TYR A 582 -7.40 8.44 6.74
N GLN A 583 -7.71 9.36 7.68
CA GLN A 583 -6.88 10.56 7.88
C GLN A 583 -5.38 10.20 7.99
N GLY A 584 -4.56 10.75 7.10
CA GLY A 584 -3.12 10.49 7.02
C GLY A 584 -2.70 9.15 6.41
N LEU A 585 -3.61 8.34 5.88
CA LEU A 585 -3.32 7.07 5.19
C LEU A 585 -3.75 7.08 3.74
N THR A 586 -3.07 6.25 2.96
CA THR A 586 -3.28 6.07 1.52
C THR A 586 -3.65 4.61 1.25
N PRO A 587 -4.93 4.21 1.39
CA PRO A 587 -5.32 2.79 1.36
C PRO A 587 -4.87 2.02 0.12
N GLN A 588 -4.77 2.69 -1.03
CA GLN A 588 -4.30 2.07 -2.28
C GLN A 588 -2.79 1.81 -2.29
N GLU A 589 -1.99 2.67 -1.66
CA GLU A 589 -0.53 2.45 -1.51
C GLU A 589 -0.28 1.37 -0.46
N ASP A 590 -1.06 1.38 0.63
CA ASP A 590 -1.07 0.34 1.64
C ASP A 590 -1.46 -1.01 1.03
N GLU A 591 -2.51 -1.05 0.19
CA GLU A 591 -2.91 -2.21 -0.60
C GLU A 591 -1.78 -2.68 -1.50
N ALA A 592 -1.22 -1.80 -2.35
CA ALA A 592 -0.15 -2.18 -3.26
C ALA A 592 1.06 -2.77 -2.51
N ARG A 593 1.43 -2.18 -1.38
CA ARG A 593 2.52 -2.66 -0.52
C ARG A 593 2.19 -4.03 0.10
N VAL A 594 0.96 -4.22 0.59
CA VAL A 594 0.51 -5.51 1.14
C VAL A 594 0.49 -6.59 0.05
N LEU A 595 0.00 -6.27 -1.15
CA LEU A 595 -0.06 -7.20 -2.28
C LEU A 595 1.32 -7.58 -2.80
N ASP A 596 2.22 -6.60 -2.96
CA ASP A 596 3.62 -6.83 -3.33
C ASP A 596 4.32 -7.72 -2.30
N MET A 597 4.10 -7.42 -1.01
CA MET A 597 4.71 -8.16 0.09
C MET A 597 4.25 -9.62 0.14
N PHE A 598 2.97 -9.92 -0.05
CA PHE A 598 2.42 -11.28 0.13
C PHE A 598 1.98 -11.97 -1.18
N GLY A 599 2.33 -11.42 -2.34
CA GLY A 599 2.02 -11.99 -3.66
C GLY A 599 0.52 -12.03 -3.99
N GLY A 600 -0.28 -11.17 -3.34
CA GLY A 600 -1.72 -11.07 -3.55
C GLY A 600 -2.04 -10.56 -4.95
N LYS A 601 -2.97 -11.20 -5.65
CA LYS A 601 -3.52 -10.70 -6.92
C LYS A 601 -5.01 -10.44 -6.77
N LYS A 602 -5.47 -9.34 -7.36
CA LYS A 602 -6.89 -8.92 -7.36
C LYS A 602 -7.72 -9.75 -8.35
N ILE A 603 -7.76 -11.07 -8.14
CA ILE A 603 -8.44 -12.02 -9.01
C ILE A 603 -9.56 -12.66 -8.22
N LEU A 604 -10.78 -12.46 -8.69
CA LEU A 604 -11.98 -13.09 -8.17
C LEU A 604 -12.21 -14.41 -8.90
N VAL A 605 -12.14 -15.51 -8.17
CA VAL A 605 -12.39 -16.85 -8.66
C VAL A 605 -13.48 -17.48 -7.82
N ASN A 606 -14.52 -17.98 -8.47
CA ASN A 606 -15.51 -18.85 -7.85
C ASN A 606 -15.04 -20.30 -7.99
N TYR A 607 -14.91 -21.01 -6.88
CA TYR A 607 -14.44 -22.40 -6.84
C TYR A 607 -15.57 -23.43 -6.72
N GLY A 608 -16.82 -22.98 -6.72
CA GLY A 608 -18.02 -23.81 -6.61
C GLY A 608 -18.92 -23.37 -5.47
N VAL A 609 -20.10 -23.99 -5.39
CA VAL A 609 -21.14 -23.66 -4.41
C VAL A 609 -21.61 -24.92 -3.71
N VAL A 610 -22.12 -24.77 -2.49
CA VAL A 610 -22.89 -25.79 -1.80
C VAL A 610 -24.34 -25.33 -1.81
N LEU A 611 -25.25 -26.15 -2.31
CA LEU A 611 -26.67 -25.81 -2.41
C LEU A 611 -27.37 -26.08 -1.07
N ALA A 612 -28.35 -25.24 -0.73
CA ALA A 612 -29.29 -25.53 0.34
C ALA A 612 -30.18 -26.71 -0.08
N GLN A 613 -30.45 -27.62 0.87
CA GLN A 613 -31.29 -28.80 0.65
C GLN A 613 -32.78 -28.47 0.73
#